data_AF-A0A0D6LBN4-F1
#
_entry.id   AF-A0A0D6LBN4-F1
#
_cell.length_a   1.000
_cell.length_b   1.000
_cell.length_c   1.000
_cell.angle_alpha   90.00
_cell.angle_beta   90.00
_cell.angle_gamma   90.00
#
_symmetry.space_group_name_H-M   'P 1'
#
loop_
_entity.id
_entity.type
_entity.pdbx_description
1 polymer ?
#
loop_
_entity_poly.entity_id
_entity_poly.type
_entity_poly.pdbx_seq_one_letter_code
_entity_poly.pdbx_strand_id
1 'polypeptide(L)'
;MSVDDVSHASFDDYDVVDLDEELYRAFLEQREEWSKSYQVSQCITGCLSSVQYSIGKLFLVTLLQRFITSSHLPTSVKHISSIFLGLLVLLDWISSKELMLAILAGALCLVFMVAVSASQHKGFIITCACIASILLLQCFTSASDFVAVRGIVMVLAMKVSSLAFDQCGSARVANVIPFFAYLANPATLIFGPFHTFQEFETTLIRKTPK
;
A
#
# COMPACT_ATOMS: atom_id res chain seq x y z
N MET A 1 22.72 -76.08 55.15
CA MET A 1 21.82 -75.31 54.28
C MET A 1 22.12 -73.85 54.53
N SER A 2 23.02 -73.29 53.72
CA SER A 2 23.34 -71.87 53.67
C SER A 2 24.44 -71.62 52.63
N VAL A 3 24.34 -70.44 51.99
CA VAL A 3 25.41 -69.67 51.34
C VAL A 3 25.52 -69.82 49.81
N ASP A 4 24.93 -68.81 49.16
CA ASP A 4 25.39 -68.07 47.98
C ASP A 4 24.95 -68.51 46.57
N ASP A 5 23.78 -67.99 46.20
CA ASP A 5 23.37 -67.68 44.84
C ASP A 5 24.27 -66.58 44.23
N VAL A 6 24.94 -66.99 43.17
CA VAL A 6 25.46 -66.26 42.01
C VAL A 6 25.16 -64.75 41.97
N SER A 7 26.19 -63.98 42.26
CA SER A 7 26.36 -62.59 41.81
C SER A 7 26.58 -62.53 40.29
N HIS A 8 26.12 -61.42 39.71
CA HIS A 8 26.42 -60.85 38.39
C HIS A 8 25.59 -61.33 37.19
N ALA A 9 24.48 -60.63 36.99
CA ALA A 9 24.16 -60.06 35.69
C ALA A 9 23.69 -58.61 35.89
N SER A 10 24.64 -57.68 35.82
CA SER A 10 24.35 -56.26 35.62
C SER A 10 24.34 -56.03 34.11
N PHE A 11 23.18 -55.81 33.52
CA PHE A 11 23.01 -55.11 32.24
C PHE A 11 21.53 -54.77 32.05
N ASP A 12 21.26 -53.60 31.43
CA ASP A 12 19.96 -53.13 30.94
C ASP A 12 18.92 -52.52 31.91
N ASP A 13 19.28 -51.45 32.64
CA ASP A 13 18.24 -50.53 33.17
C ASP A 13 18.56 -49.03 32.98
N TYR A 14 19.76 -48.69 32.48
CA TYR A 14 20.16 -47.29 32.24
C TYR A 14 19.86 -46.80 30.81
N ASP A 15 19.76 -47.69 29.81
CA ASP A 15 19.53 -47.27 28.42
C ASP A 15 18.05 -46.98 28.10
N VAL A 16 17.10 -47.50 28.90
CA VAL A 16 15.65 -47.33 28.63
C VAL A 16 15.16 -45.93 29.00
N VAL A 17 15.72 -45.32 30.04
CA VAL A 17 15.31 -43.99 30.52
C VAL A 17 15.85 -42.87 29.61
N ASP A 18 17.09 -42.99 29.14
CA ASP A 18 17.67 -42.01 28.21
C ASP A 18 17.01 -42.06 26.82
N LEU A 19 16.60 -43.25 26.36
CA LEU A 19 15.87 -43.41 25.09
C LEU A 19 14.49 -42.75 25.12
N ASP A 20 13.80 -42.82 26.27
CA ASP A 20 12.51 -42.15 26.47
C ASP A 20 12.65 -40.62 26.51
N GLU A 21 13.74 -40.09 27.08
CA GLU A 21 13.97 -38.64 27.13
C GLU A 21 14.39 -38.06 25.77
N GLU A 22 15.22 -38.77 24.98
CA GLU A 22 15.54 -38.40 23.59
C GLU A 22 14.32 -38.48 22.68
N LEU A 23 13.51 -39.54 22.80
CA LEU A 23 12.27 -39.68 22.04
C LEU A 23 11.27 -38.56 22.37
N TYR A 24 11.16 -38.20 23.66
CA TYR A 24 10.32 -37.10 24.10
C TYR A 24 10.79 -35.74 23.54
N ARG A 25 12.11 -35.48 23.50
CA ARG A 25 12.66 -34.27 22.88
C ARG A 25 12.40 -34.23 21.37
N ALA A 26 12.60 -35.33 20.65
CA ALA A 26 12.30 -35.41 19.23
C ALA A 26 10.81 -35.14 18.93
N PHE A 27 9.90 -35.64 19.77
CA PHE A 27 8.46 -35.34 19.66
C PHE A 27 8.13 -33.86 19.91
N LEU A 28 8.81 -33.21 20.86
CA LEU A 28 8.61 -31.78 21.14
C LEU A 28 9.13 -30.90 20.01
N GLU A 29 10.33 -31.19 19.48
CA GLU A 29 10.91 -30.47 18.34
C GLU A 29 10.02 -30.62 17.10
N GLN A 30 9.55 -31.84 16.82
CA GLN A 30 8.63 -32.08 15.72
C GLN A 30 7.29 -31.34 15.93
N ARG A 31 6.71 -31.35 17.13
CA ARG A 31 5.47 -30.59 17.42
C ARG A 31 5.68 -29.07 17.22
N GLU A 32 6.81 -28.53 17.65
CA GLU A 32 7.14 -27.11 17.43
C GLU A 32 7.31 -26.77 15.94
N GLU A 33 7.99 -27.62 15.18
CA GLU A 33 8.21 -27.43 13.76
C GLU A 33 6.91 -27.49 12.96
N TRP A 34 6.02 -28.44 13.28
CA TRP A 34 4.68 -28.52 12.72
C TRP A 34 3.81 -27.31 13.10
N SER A 35 3.90 -26.82 14.34
CA SER A 35 3.19 -25.61 14.79
C SER A 35 3.66 -24.36 14.03
N LYS A 36 4.98 -24.19 13.87
CA LYS A 36 5.56 -23.07 13.10
C LYS A 36 5.16 -23.15 11.63
N SER A 37 5.27 -24.33 11.01
CA SER A 37 4.87 -24.56 9.62
C SER A 37 3.38 -24.28 9.39
N TYR A 38 2.51 -24.76 10.28
CA TYR A 38 1.07 -24.51 10.21
C TYR A 38 0.73 -23.03 10.38
N GLN A 39 1.36 -22.33 11.34
CA GLN A 39 1.15 -20.90 11.56
C GLN A 39 1.62 -20.08 10.35
N VAL A 40 2.77 -20.42 9.76
CA VAL A 40 3.27 -19.78 8.53
C VAL A 40 2.31 -20.04 7.36
N SER A 41 1.83 -21.27 7.20
CA SER A 41 0.88 -21.62 6.15
C SER A 41 -0.45 -20.85 6.30
N GLN A 42 -0.93 -20.66 7.53
CA GLN A 42 -2.13 -19.84 7.78
C GLN A 42 -1.88 -18.35 7.49
N CYS A 43 -0.72 -17.81 7.86
CA CYS A 43 -0.34 -16.45 7.51
C CYS A 43 -0.25 -16.25 6.00
N ILE A 44 0.43 -17.16 5.28
CA ILE A 44 0.56 -17.09 3.81
C ILE A 44 -0.81 -17.21 3.15
N THR A 45 -1.64 -18.16 3.59
CA THR A 45 -2.97 -18.38 3.00
C THR A 45 -3.91 -17.21 3.31
N GLY A 46 -3.88 -16.67 4.53
CA GLY A 46 -4.66 -15.49 4.92
C GLY A 46 -4.23 -14.23 4.17
N CYS A 47 -2.92 -14.01 4.04
CA CYS A 47 -2.35 -12.94 3.24
C CYS A 47 -2.74 -13.09 1.76
N LEU A 48 -2.50 -14.25 1.16
CA LEU A 48 -2.77 -14.50 -0.26
C LEU A 48 -4.27 -14.42 -0.58
N SER A 49 -5.12 -14.93 0.31
CA SER A 49 -6.59 -14.88 0.15
C SER A 49 -7.13 -13.45 0.23
N SER A 50 -6.59 -12.62 1.14
CA SER A 50 -6.96 -11.20 1.24
C SER A 50 -6.38 -10.37 0.09
N VAL A 51 -5.21 -10.76 -0.41
CA VAL A 51 -4.46 -10.07 -1.46
C VAL A 51 -5.00 -10.35 -2.85
N GLN A 52 -5.36 -11.60 -3.16
CA GLN A 52 -5.64 -12.03 -4.54
C GLN A 52 -6.77 -11.24 -5.22
N TYR A 53 -7.85 -10.96 -4.49
CA TYR A 53 -9.03 -10.32 -5.09
C TYR A 53 -8.79 -8.82 -5.30
N SER A 54 -8.28 -8.15 -4.26
CA SER A 54 -8.02 -6.70 -4.27
C SER A 54 -6.85 -6.34 -5.19
N ILE A 55 -5.76 -7.12 -5.17
CA ILE A 55 -4.62 -6.90 -6.08
C ILE A 55 -4.98 -7.29 -7.51
N GLY A 56 -5.78 -8.33 -7.73
CA GLY A 56 -6.24 -8.74 -9.06
C GLY A 56 -7.01 -7.62 -9.79
N LYS A 57 -7.97 -6.98 -9.09
CA LYS A 57 -8.70 -5.82 -9.64
C LYS A 57 -7.76 -4.66 -9.99
N LEU A 58 -6.84 -4.32 -9.09
CA LEU A 58 -5.87 -3.23 -9.30
C LEU A 58 -4.92 -3.53 -10.46
N PHE A 59 -4.45 -4.77 -10.56
CA PHE A 59 -3.62 -5.20 -11.66
C PHE A 59 -4.35 -5.07 -13.00
N LEU A 60 -5.61 -5.48 -13.07
CA LEU A 60 -6.43 -5.33 -14.27
C LEU A 60 -6.64 -3.85 -14.64
N VAL A 61 -6.98 -3.00 -13.67
CA VAL A 61 -7.15 -1.55 -13.91
C VAL A 61 -5.85 -0.89 -14.37
N THR A 62 -4.71 -1.26 -13.78
CA THR A 62 -3.41 -0.72 -14.18
C THR A 62 -2.97 -1.21 -15.56
N LEU A 63 -3.26 -2.46 -15.93
CA LEU A 63 -3.06 -2.96 -17.28
C LEU A 63 -3.93 -2.23 -18.31
N LEU A 64 -5.22 -2.02 -18.00
CA LEU A 64 -6.12 -1.24 -18.85
C LEU A 64 -5.61 0.19 -19.05
N GLN A 65 -5.21 0.86 -17.96
CA GLN A 65 -4.65 2.22 -18.03
C GLN A 65 -3.36 2.26 -18.87
N ARG A 66 -2.51 1.24 -18.77
CA ARG A 66 -1.29 1.11 -19.57
C ARG A 66 -1.61 0.87 -21.06
N PHE A 67 -2.61 0.07 -21.36
CA PHE A 67 -3.09 -0.16 -22.73
C PHE A 67 -3.63 1.14 -23.36
N ILE A 68 -4.43 1.90 -22.61
CA ILE A 68 -4.96 3.20 -23.06
C ILE A 68 -3.82 4.21 -23.30
N THR A 69 -2.82 4.22 -22.41
CA THR A 69 -1.66 5.11 -22.54
C THR A 69 -0.78 4.74 -23.74
N SER A 70 -0.66 3.44 -24.04
CA SER A 70 0.07 2.91 -25.21
C SER A 70 -0.64 3.20 -26.54
N SER A 71 -1.98 3.29 -26.52
CA SER A 71 -2.81 3.51 -27.71
C SER A 71 -2.60 4.88 -28.38
N HIS A 72 -2.97 4.99 -29.66
CA HIS A 72 -2.86 6.20 -30.48
C HIS A 72 -4.03 7.20 -30.22
N LEU A 73 -4.42 7.34 -28.96
CA LEU A 73 -5.47 8.25 -28.52
C LEU A 73 -4.90 9.64 -28.20
N PRO A 74 -5.70 10.71 -28.35
CA PRO A 74 -5.29 12.06 -27.94
C PRO A 74 -5.02 12.11 -26.43
N THR A 75 -4.08 12.96 -26.01
CA THR A 75 -3.64 13.10 -24.61
C THR A 75 -4.79 13.41 -23.65
N SER A 76 -5.76 14.23 -24.07
CA SER A 76 -6.96 14.53 -23.28
C SER A 76 -7.76 13.28 -22.90
N VAL A 77 -7.90 12.32 -23.83
CA VAL A 77 -8.61 11.05 -23.56
C VAL A 77 -7.83 10.19 -22.56
N LYS A 78 -6.49 10.18 -22.64
CA LYS A 78 -5.63 9.47 -21.68
C LYS A 78 -5.71 10.07 -20.28
N HIS A 79 -5.81 11.40 -20.17
CA HIS A 79 -6.01 12.07 -18.88
C HIS A 79 -7.39 11.73 -18.30
N ILE A 80 -8.46 11.83 -19.10
CA ILE A 80 -9.82 11.53 -18.65
C ILE A 80 -9.95 10.06 -18.24
N SER A 81 -9.35 9.13 -18.99
CA SER A 81 -9.36 7.71 -18.62
C SER A 81 -8.64 7.47 -17.29
N SER A 82 -7.50 8.13 -17.06
CA SER A 82 -6.74 8.05 -15.80
C SER A 82 -7.59 8.51 -14.62
N ILE A 83 -8.30 9.64 -14.77
CA ILE A 83 -9.19 10.17 -13.74
C ILE A 83 -10.33 9.20 -13.46
N PHE A 84 -10.98 8.71 -14.51
CA PHE A 84 -12.14 7.84 -14.39
C PHE A 84 -11.78 6.50 -13.72
N LEU A 85 -10.75 5.82 -14.23
CA LEU A 85 -10.26 4.55 -13.66
C LEU A 85 -9.77 4.73 -12.22
N GLY A 86 -9.09 5.85 -11.95
CA GLY A 86 -8.68 6.25 -10.61
C GLY A 86 -9.83 6.39 -9.62
N LEU A 87 -10.88 7.11 -10.04
CA LEU A 87 -12.05 7.36 -9.21
C LEU A 87 -12.83 6.07 -8.93
N LEU A 88 -12.98 5.20 -9.93
CA LEU A 88 -13.62 3.89 -9.75
C LEU A 88 -12.88 3.04 -8.71
N VAL A 89 -11.55 3.04 -8.77
CA VAL A 89 -10.71 2.32 -7.80
C VAL A 89 -10.85 2.91 -6.39
N LEU A 90 -10.87 4.23 -6.26
CA LEU A 90 -11.10 4.88 -4.96
C LEU A 90 -12.47 4.56 -4.36
N LEU A 91 -13.51 4.51 -5.20
CA LEU A 91 -14.88 4.18 -4.79
C LEU A 91 -15.04 2.71 -4.38
N ASP A 92 -14.30 1.79 -5.01
CA ASP A 92 -14.30 0.35 -4.64
C ASP A 92 -13.47 0.09 -3.37
N TRP A 93 -12.38 0.85 -3.17
CA TRP A 93 -11.43 0.61 -2.07
C TRP A 93 -11.83 1.26 -0.74
N ILE A 94 -12.46 2.44 -0.77
CA ILE A 94 -12.72 3.25 0.44
C ILE A 94 -14.21 3.22 0.80
N SER A 95 -14.52 2.97 2.07
CA SER A 95 -15.86 3.12 2.64
C SER A 95 -16.43 4.52 2.40
N SER A 96 -17.71 4.66 2.08
CA SER A 96 -18.30 5.94 1.63
C SER A 96 -18.08 7.13 2.58
N LYS A 97 -18.03 6.87 3.91
CA LYS A 97 -17.79 7.90 4.94
C LYS A 97 -16.34 8.41 4.92
N GLU A 98 -15.38 7.49 4.87
CA GLU A 98 -13.95 7.82 4.81
C GLU A 98 -13.58 8.44 3.47
N LEU A 99 -14.21 7.98 2.39
CA LEU A 99 -14.01 8.55 1.06
C LEU A 99 -14.44 10.02 1.05
N MET A 100 -15.60 10.33 1.64
CA MET A 100 -16.06 11.72 1.77
C MET A 100 -15.08 12.57 2.57
N LEU A 101 -14.54 12.04 3.67
CA LEU A 101 -13.60 12.76 4.52
C LEU A 101 -12.23 12.96 3.83
N ALA A 102 -11.74 11.96 3.11
CA ALA A 102 -10.52 12.04 2.31
C ALA A 102 -10.66 13.01 1.13
N ILE A 103 -11.81 13.01 0.43
CA ILE A 103 -12.12 13.97 -0.62
C ILE A 103 -12.19 15.39 -0.04
N LEU A 104 -12.83 15.58 1.11
CA LEU A 104 -12.92 16.88 1.77
C LEU A 104 -11.53 17.41 2.16
N ALA A 105 -10.68 16.56 2.74
CA ALA A 105 -9.30 16.89 3.08
C ALA A 105 -8.47 17.24 1.84
N GLY A 106 -8.62 16.47 0.75
CA GLY A 106 -7.97 16.75 -0.53
C GLY A 106 -8.46 18.05 -1.16
N ALA A 107 -9.77 18.31 -1.15
CA ALA A 107 -10.37 19.53 -1.64
C ALA A 107 -9.89 20.75 -0.85
N LEU A 108 -9.79 20.64 0.49
CA LEU A 108 -9.23 21.68 1.34
C LEU A 108 -7.78 21.98 0.95
N CYS A 109 -6.96 20.95 0.74
CA CYS A 109 -5.57 21.10 0.28
C CYS A 109 -5.49 21.78 -1.09
N LEU A 110 -6.38 21.45 -2.03
CA LEU A 110 -6.46 22.11 -3.35
C LEU A 110 -6.89 23.58 -3.24
N VAL A 111 -7.84 23.90 -2.35
CA VAL A 111 -8.24 25.29 -2.09
C VAL A 111 -7.08 26.08 -1.50
N PHE A 112 -6.34 25.52 -0.53
CA PHE A 112 -5.13 26.14 0.01
C PHE A 112 -4.06 26.33 -1.09
N MET A 113 -3.88 25.36 -1.98
CA MET A 113 -2.98 25.48 -3.14
C MET A 113 -3.30 26.71 -3.99
N VAL A 114 -4.58 26.92 -4.29
CA VAL A 114 -5.03 28.09 -5.06
C VAL A 114 -4.87 29.38 -4.26
N ALA A 115 -5.27 29.39 -2.99
CA ALA A 115 -5.23 30.56 -2.12
C ALA A 115 -3.80 31.06 -1.86
N VAL A 116 -2.84 30.14 -1.76
CA VAL A 116 -1.44 30.44 -1.44
C VAL A 116 -0.56 30.51 -2.70
N SER A 117 -1.14 30.39 -3.89
CA SER A 117 -0.42 30.35 -5.17
C SER A 117 0.52 31.55 -5.42
N ALA A 118 0.18 32.73 -4.88
CA ALA A 118 0.97 33.96 -4.99
C ALA A 118 2.07 34.11 -3.92
N SER A 119 2.13 33.23 -2.92
CA SER A 119 3.10 33.30 -1.82
C SER A 119 4.45 32.67 -2.20
N GLN A 120 5.54 33.29 -1.74
CA GLN A 120 6.90 32.76 -1.91
C GLN A 120 7.14 31.46 -1.13
N HIS A 121 6.36 31.21 -0.08
CA HIS A 121 6.48 30.02 0.79
C HIS A 121 5.40 28.97 0.54
N LYS A 122 4.75 29.00 -0.63
CA LYS A 122 3.63 28.11 -0.97
C LYS A 122 3.91 26.62 -0.76
N GLY A 123 5.06 26.12 -1.19
CA GLY A 123 5.39 24.71 -1.02
C GLY A 123 5.40 24.26 0.45
N PHE A 124 5.98 25.08 1.34
CA PHE A 124 6.01 24.79 2.78
C PHE A 124 4.61 24.86 3.39
N ILE A 125 3.82 25.90 3.08
CA ILE A 125 2.47 26.07 3.61
C ILE A 125 1.58 24.89 3.20
N ILE A 126 1.66 24.44 1.94
CA ILE A 126 0.85 23.32 1.45
C ILE A 126 1.30 21.99 2.05
N THR A 127 2.61 21.79 2.22
CA THR A 127 3.12 20.59 2.91
C THR A 127 2.59 20.53 4.34
N CYS A 128 2.66 21.65 5.08
CA CYS A 128 2.08 21.76 6.42
C CYS A 128 0.57 21.50 6.41
N ALA A 129 -0.17 22.05 5.44
CA ALA A 129 -1.61 21.81 5.30
C ALA A 129 -1.93 20.34 4.99
N CYS A 130 -1.13 19.65 4.17
CA CYS A 130 -1.28 18.22 3.89
C CYS A 130 -1.06 17.38 5.16
N ILE A 131 0.01 17.67 5.92
CA ILE A 131 0.30 16.99 7.18
C ILE A 131 -0.84 17.22 8.18
N ALA A 132 -1.28 18.47 8.36
CA ALA A 132 -2.40 18.79 9.23
C ALA A 132 -3.69 18.06 8.81
N SER A 133 -3.97 17.99 7.50
CA SER A 133 -5.13 17.29 6.97
C SER A 133 -5.09 15.78 7.24
N ILE A 134 -3.91 15.15 7.14
CA ILE A 134 -3.72 13.73 7.51
C ILE A 134 -3.97 13.52 9.01
N LEU A 135 -3.42 14.39 9.86
CA LEU A 135 -3.61 14.29 11.31
C LEU A 135 -5.08 14.47 11.70
N LEU A 136 -5.77 15.43 11.09
CA LEU A 136 -7.21 15.60 11.27
C LEU A 136 -7.97 14.36 10.83
N LEU A 137 -7.65 13.81 9.65
CA LEU A 137 -8.27 12.58 9.17
C LEU A 137 -8.08 11.42 10.16
N GLN A 138 -6.89 11.29 10.75
CA GLN A 138 -6.59 10.29 11.77
C GLN A 138 -7.40 10.51 13.07
N CYS A 139 -7.63 11.76 13.47
CA CYS A 139 -8.44 12.06 14.67
C CYS A 139 -9.94 11.78 14.47
N PHE A 140 -10.45 11.93 13.24
CA PHE A 140 -11.87 11.74 12.93
C PHE A 140 -12.22 10.32 12.45
N THR A 141 -11.22 9.51 12.10
CA THR A 141 -11.41 8.16 11.56
C THR A 141 -11.03 7.10 12.59
N SER A 142 -11.72 5.95 12.59
CA SER A 142 -11.34 4.84 13.47
C SER A 142 -9.96 4.27 13.09
N ALA A 143 -9.27 3.64 14.04
CA ALA A 143 -7.91 3.13 13.80
C ALA A 143 -7.85 2.04 12.72
N SER A 144 -8.85 1.16 12.65
CA SER A 144 -8.93 0.10 11.62
C SER A 144 -9.08 0.69 10.22
N ASP A 145 -9.93 1.69 10.12
CA ASP A 145 -10.31 2.36 8.88
C ASP A 145 -9.17 3.22 8.35
N PHE A 146 -8.55 4.00 9.23
CA PHE A 146 -7.40 4.83 8.88
C PHE A 146 -6.24 3.99 8.34
N VAL A 147 -5.97 2.81 8.92
CA VAL A 147 -4.92 1.90 8.43
C VAL A 147 -5.18 1.46 6.99
N ALA A 148 -6.45 1.23 6.61
CA ALA A 148 -6.82 0.83 5.25
C ALA A 148 -6.58 1.93 4.20
N VAL A 149 -6.74 3.20 4.58
CA VAL A 149 -6.62 4.36 3.66
C VAL A 149 -5.30 5.11 3.78
N ARG A 150 -4.51 4.87 4.83
CA ARG A 150 -3.27 5.59 5.16
C ARG A 150 -2.30 5.69 3.98
N GLY A 151 -2.11 4.58 3.27
CA GLY A 151 -1.19 4.53 2.12
C GLY A 151 -1.60 5.51 1.02
N ILE A 152 -2.89 5.51 0.67
CA ILE A 152 -3.47 6.36 -0.38
C ILE A 152 -3.33 7.84 -0.01
N VAL A 153 -3.70 8.20 1.22
CA VAL A 153 -3.66 9.59 1.69
C VAL A 153 -2.22 10.10 1.76
N MET A 154 -1.28 9.26 2.19
CA MET A 154 0.14 9.60 2.24
C MET A 154 0.72 9.86 0.83
N VAL A 155 0.40 8.99 -0.14
CA VAL A 155 0.83 9.18 -1.54
C VAL A 155 0.20 10.44 -2.14
N LEU A 156 -1.08 10.70 -1.89
CA LEU A 156 -1.75 11.93 -2.33
C LEU A 156 -1.09 13.17 -1.73
N ALA A 157 -0.80 13.17 -0.42
CA ALA A 157 -0.12 14.29 0.24
C ALA A 157 1.28 14.54 -0.35
N MET A 158 2.03 13.48 -0.67
CA MET A 158 3.32 13.60 -1.35
C MET A 158 3.18 14.23 -2.73
N LYS A 159 2.20 13.78 -3.54
CA LYS A 159 1.93 14.32 -4.87
C LYS A 159 1.53 15.80 -4.83
N VAL A 160 0.62 16.17 -3.91
CA VAL A 160 0.14 17.54 -3.75
C VAL A 160 1.26 18.46 -3.26
N SER A 161 2.05 18.02 -2.29
CA SER A 161 3.19 18.80 -1.78
C SER A 161 4.26 18.99 -2.85
N SER A 162 4.60 17.92 -3.60
CA SER A 162 5.51 18.01 -4.74
C SER A 162 5.01 18.98 -5.81
N LEU A 163 3.71 18.93 -6.14
CA LEU A 163 3.10 19.85 -7.08
C LEU A 163 3.17 21.31 -6.60
N ALA A 164 3.04 21.55 -5.29
CA ALA A 164 3.16 22.87 -4.68
C ALA A 164 4.56 23.48 -4.85
N PHE A 165 5.61 22.65 -4.76
CA PHE A 165 6.98 23.07 -4.99
C PHE A 165 7.30 23.24 -6.48
N ASP A 166 6.75 22.39 -7.33
CA ASP A 166 7.02 22.38 -8.77
C ASP A 166 6.34 23.55 -9.50
N GLN A 167 5.16 23.99 -9.03
CA GLN A 167 4.45 25.13 -9.59
C GLN A 167 5.05 26.48 -9.16
N CYS A 168 6.29 26.78 -9.52
CA CYS A 168 6.93 28.03 -9.12
C CYS A 168 6.36 29.30 -9.80
N GLY A 169 5.52 29.20 -10.85
CA GLY A 169 5.00 30.43 -11.49
C GLY A 169 3.81 30.36 -12.46
N SER A 170 3.14 29.23 -12.69
CA SER A 170 2.04 29.17 -13.69
C SER A 170 1.01 28.10 -13.40
N ALA A 171 0.29 28.24 -12.28
CA ALA A 171 -0.95 27.49 -12.05
C ALA A 171 -2.09 28.11 -12.88
N ARG A 172 -2.00 28.06 -14.21
CA ARG A 172 -3.15 28.46 -15.05
C ARG A 172 -4.23 27.37 -14.93
N VAL A 173 -5.45 27.82 -14.64
CA VAL A 173 -6.68 27.01 -14.51
C VAL A 173 -6.93 26.09 -15.73
N ALA A 174 -6.31 26.38 -16.88
CA ALA A 174 -6.34 25.52 -18.06
C ALA A 174 -5.66 24.14 -17.87
N ASN A 175 -4.78 23.96 -16.89
CA ASN A 175 -4.03 22.71 -16.66
C ASN A 175 -4.63 21.81 -15.57
N VAL A 176 -5.88 22.07 -15.16
CA VAL A 176 -6.54 21.33 -14.08
C VAL A 176 -6.78 19.85 -14.42
N ILE A 177 -7.05 19.54 -15.70
CA ILE A 177 -7.28 18.16 -16.16
C ILE A 177 -6.02 17.29 -15.97
N PRO A 178 -4.82 17.68 -16.46
CA PRO A 178 -3.58 16.98 -16.15
C PRO A 178 -3.31 16.81 -14.65
N PHE A 179 -3.62 17.80 -13.81
CA PHE A 179 -3.42 17.70 -12.36
C PHE A 179 -4.29 16.60 -11.74
N PHE A 180 -5.60 16.59 -12.04
CA PHE A 180 -6.46 15.52 -11.56
C PHE A 180 -6.07 14.16 -12.12
N ALA A 181 -5.62 14.09 -13.37
CA ALA A 181 -5.13 12.84 -13.96
C ALA A 181 -3.88 12.30 -13.24
N TYR A 182 -2.97 13.18 -12.82
CA TYR A 182 -1.79 12.84 -12.03
C TYR A 182 -2.16 12.37 -10.62
N LEU A 183 -3.06 13.10 -9.94
CA LEU A 183 -3.50 12.75 -8.60
C LEU A 183 -4.27 11.43 -8.57
N ALA A 184 -5.22 11.26 -9.49
CA ALA A 184 -6.10 10.09 -9.54
C ALA A 184 -5.52 8.89 -10.29
N ASN A 185 -4.32 8.97 -10.88
CA ASN A 185 -3.77 7.86 -11.66
C ASN A 185 -3.75 6.54 -10.84
N PRO A 186 -4.55 5.52 -11.21
CA PRO A 186 -4.75 4.34 -10.37
C PRO A 186 -3.46 3.55 -10.13
N ALA A 187 -2.54 3.58 -11.10
CA ALA A 187 -1.25 2.90 -11.00
C ALA A 187 -0.33 3.47 -9.91
N THR A 188 -0.52 4.75 -9.57
CA THR A 188 0.36 5.47 -8.64
C THR A 188 -0.38 5.99 -7.42
N LEU A 189 -1.64 5.61 -7.25
CA LEU A 189 -2.48 6.05 -6.15
C LEU A 189 -2.46 5.08 -4.97
N ILE A 190 -2.40 3.77 -5.24
CA ILE A 190 -2.48 2.73 -4.20
C ILE A 190 -1.11 2.09 -3.94
N PHE A 191 -0.41 1.61 -4.97
CA PHE A 191 0.86 0.89 -4.82
C PHE A 191 2.00 1.40 -5.70
N GLY A 192 1.82 2.53 -6.38
CA GLY A 192 2.85 2.98 -7.33
C GLY A 192 3.93 3.86 -6.69
N PRO A 193 5.11 3.89 -7.32
CA PRO A 193 6.20 4.74 -6.89
C PRO A 193 5.81 6.22 -7.02
N PHE A 194 6.38 7.02 -6.13
CA PHE A 194 6.33 8.47 -6.26
C PHE A 194 7.10 8.91 -7.51
N HIS A 195 6.51 9.80 -8.28
CA HIS A 195 7.08 10.44 -9.47
C HIS A 195 6.61 11.89 -9.50
N THR A 196 7.36 12.78 -10.12
CA THR A 196 6.99 14.21 -10.18
C THR A 196 5.95 14.46 -11.28
N PHE A 197 5.27 15.61 -11.20
CA PHE A 197 4.27 15.99 -12.20
C PHE A 197 4.86 16.11 -13.62
N GLN A 198 6.08 16.65 -13.75
CA GLN A 198 6.79 16.74 -15.04
C GLN A 198 7.05 15.36 -15.66
N GLU A 199 7.43 14.37 -14.84
CA GLU A 199 7.66 13.00 -15.28
C GLU A 199 6.35 12.30 -15.71
N PHE A 200 5.24 12.61 -15.03
CA PHE A 200 3.91 12.15 -15.43
C PHE A 200 3.52 12.69 -16.82
N GLU A 201 3.65 14.00 -17.04
CA GLU A 201 3.29 14.62 -18.32
C GLU A 201 4.11 14.07 -19.48
N THR A 202 5.42 13.90 -19.29
CA THR A 202 6.31 13.33 -20.31
C THR A 202 5.98 11.87 -20.63
N THR A 203 5.45 11.09 -19.68
CA THR A 203 5.02 9.70 -19.91
C THR A 203 3.75 9.63 -20.78
N LEU A 204 2.87 10.63 -20.69
CA LEU A 204 1.63 10.70 -21.46
C LEU A 204 1.82 11.28 -22.87
N ILE A 205 2.86 12.11 -23.05
CA ILE A 205 3.27 12.64 -24.35
C ILE A 205 4.10 11.57 -25.06
N ARG A 206 3.49 10.87 -26.03
CA ARG A 206 4.23 9.92 -26.87
C ARG A 206 5.23 10.69 -27.74
N LYS A 207 6.53 10.45 -27.56
CA LYS A 207 7.56 10.90 -28.51
C LYS A 207 7.27 10.26 -29.87
N THR A 208 7.02 11.06 -30.89
CA THR A 208 7.03 10.57 -32.28
C THR A 208 8.40 9.94 -32.55
N PRO A 209 8.47 8.69 -33.05
CA PRO A 209 9.74 8.14 -33.49
C PRO A 209 10.30 9.07 -34.57
N LYS A 210 11.58 9.46 -34.40
CA LYS A 210 12.34 10.14 -35.45
C LYS A 210 12.66 9.18 -36.57
#